data_AF-A0A9Q1CEL9-F1
#
_entry.id   AF-A0A9Q1CEL9-F1
#
_cell.length_a   1.000
_cell.length_b   1.000
_cell.length_c   1.000
_cell.angle_alpha   90.00
_cell.angle_beta   90.00
_cell.angle_gamma   90.00
#
_symmetry.space_group_name_H-M   'P 1'
#
loop_
_entity.id
_entity.type
_entity.pdbx_description
1 polymer ?
#
loop_
_entity_poly.entity_id
_entity_poly.type
_entity_poly.pdbx_seq_one_letter_code
_entity_poly.pdbx_strand_id
1 'polypeptide(L)'
;MLEQVKGVTYCLKTFLGPNNWYSDDMEENTQQFTVEKISDEEYKESLNIKEGNKLFHCIIYLAPGDYHRFHSPADWSAAHRRHFPGELFSVNPGIAAWIRGLFNLNERVVLTGKWKYGFFSMAAVGATNVGSINIYFDEDLSTNERGAYPHGVYYDKSLRVADPEDKSSEKKGFQIAKGSDVGEFNLGSTIVLIFEAPEDFHFNMEQGDKVRFGERLGSV
;
A
#
# COMPACT_ATOMS: atom_id res chain seq x y z
N MET A 1 -18.42 -0.93 -3.42
CA MET A 1 -17.87 -1.22 -2.05
C MET A 1 -16.95 -2.46 -2.07
N LEU A 2 -15.76 -2.45 -1.46
CA LEU A 2 -14.94 -3.67 -1.24
C LEU A 2 -15.57 -4.44 -0.06
N GLU A 3 -15.81 -5.73 -0.21
CA GLU A 3 -16.47 -6.54 0.82
C GLU A 3 -15.60 -6.67 2.07
N GLN A 4 -16.26 -6.45 3.21
CA GLN A 4 -15.68 -6.03 4.48
C GLN A 4 -15.21 -7.21 5.35
N VAL A 5 -14.01 -7.08 5.90
CA VAL A 5 -13.69 -7.69 7.20
C VAL A 5 -13.98 -6.66 8.29
N LYS A 6 -15.01 -6.92 9.11
CA LYS A 6 -15.60 -5.99 10.09
C LYS A 6 -14.54 -5.37 11.03
N GLY A 7 -14.36 -4.05 10.97
CA GLY A 7 -13.62 -3.34 12.03
C GLY A 7 -13.09 -1.98 11.64
N VAL A 8 -12.47 -1.83 10.46
CA VAL A 8 -11.84 -0.56 10.06
C VAL A 8 -12.29 -0.15 8.66
N THR A 9 -12.88 1.05 8.55
CA THR A 9 -13.38 1.59 7.28
C THR A 9 -12.42 2.65 6.76
N TYR A 10 -11.93 2.51 5.52
CA TYR A 10 -11.23 3.56 4.80
C TYR A 10 -11.64 3.59 3.34
N CYS A 11 -11.61 4.78 2.74
CA CYS A 11 -11.95 5.00 1.34
C CYS A 11 -10.76 4.66 0.43
N LEU A 12 -10.94 3.73 -0.52
CA LEU A 12 -9.85 3.20 -1.37
C LEU A 12 -9.16 4.31 -2.17
N LYS A 13 -9.92 5.22 -2.77
CA LYS A 13 -9.38 6.36 -3.53
C LYS A 13 -8.60 7.33 -2.67
N THR A 14 -9.00 7.54 -1.42
CA THR A 14 -8.25 8.37 -0.50
C THR A 14 -6.96 7.67 -0.09
N PHE A 15 -7.04 6.35 0.14
CA PHE A 15 -5.92 5.56 0.63
C PHE A 15 -4.81 5.41 -0.42
N LEU A 16 -5.18 5.00 -1.64
CA LEU A 16 -4.26 4.82 -2.76
C LEU A 16 -3.92 6.14 -3.48
N GLY A 17 -4.80 7.15 -3.39
CA GLY A 17 -4.69 8.41 -4.14
C GLY A 17 -5.11 8.25 -5.61
N PRO A 18 -4.84 9.24 -6.49
CA PRO A 18 -5.20 9.15 -7.90
C PRO A 18 -4.52 7.98 -8.63
N ASN A 19 -5.24 7.35 -9.55
CA ASN A 19 -4.72 6.25 -10.37
C ASN A 19 -3.95 6.78 -11.58
N ASN A 20 -2.69 7.18 -11.34
CA ASN A 20 -1.75 7.71 -12.34
C ASN A 20 -0.41 6.95 -12.34
N TRP A 21 -0.33 5.81 -11.64
CA TRP A 21 0.93 5.07 -11.44
C TRP A 21 1.57 4.51 -12.72
N TYR A 22 0.83 4.47 -13.84
CA TYR A 22 1.34 4.10 -15.16
C TYR A 22 1.37 5.25 -16.18
N SER A 23 1.05 6.50 -15.81
CA SER A 23 1.18 7.62 -16.74
C SER A 23 2.65 7.98 -16.93
N ASP A 24 3.05 8.25 -18.17
CA ASP A 24 4.42 8.68 -18.49
C ASP A 24 4.68 10.17 -18.19
N ASP A 25 3.61 10.95 -18.01
CA ASP A 25 3.64 12.39 -17.68
C ASP A 25 3.73 12.65 -16.16
N MET A 26 4.46 11.81 -15.42
CA MET A 26 4.64 12.00 -13.98
C MET A 26 5.74 13.04 -13.74
N GLU A 27 5.36 14.30 -13.62
CA GLU A 27 6.24 15.30 -13.01
C GLU A 27 6.45 14.93 -11.53
N GLU A 28 7.70 14.90 -11.06
CA GLU A 28 8.11 14.71 -9.65
C GLU A 28 7.75 15.92 -8.76
N ASN A 29 6.54 16.45 -8.93
CA ASN A 29 6.07 17.66 -8.27
C ASN A 29 4.93 17.33 -7.30
N THR A 30 4.95 17.97 -6.14
CA THR A 30 3.88 17.97 -5.13
C THR A 30 2.52 18.24 -5.78
N GLN A 31 1.66 17.23 -5.87
CA GLN A 31 0.31 17.39 -6.40
C GLN A 31 -0.71 17.47 -5.25
N GLN A 32 -1.54 18.50 -5.27
CA GLN A 32 -2.66 18.62 -4.33
C GLN A 32 -3.87 17.87 -4.92
N PHE A 33 -4.23 16.72 -4.36
CA PHE A 33 -5.38 15.96 -4.82
C PHE A 33 -6.61 16.30 -3.98
N THR A 34 -7.59 16.92 -4.62
CA THR A 34 -8.95 16.98 -4.08
C THR A 34 -9.67 15.70 -4.47
N VAL A 35 -9.76 14.77 -3.51
CA VAL A 35 -10.40 13.44 -3.60
C VAL A 35 -11.86 13.47 -4.06
N GLU A 36 -12.50 14.64 -4.04
CA GLU A 36 -13.94 14.83 -4.15
C GLU A 36 -14.53 14.59 -5.54
N LYS A 37 -13.73 14.48 -6.61
CA LYS A 37 -14.25 14.48 -7.99
C LYS A 37 -14.60 13.11 -8.60
N ILE A 38 -14.14 12.01 -8.02
CA ILE A 38 -14.33 10.65 -8.57
C ILE A 38 -15.12 9.81 -7.57
N SER A 39 -16.18 9.14 -8.02
CA SER A 39 -16.96 8.21 -7.20
C SER A 39 -16.17 6.93 -6.88
N ASP A 40 -16.57 6.21 -5.83
CA ASP A 40 -15.86 4.99 -5.43
C ASP A 40 -15.96 3.89 -6.50
N GLU A 41 -17.06 3.87 -7.26
CA GLU A 41 -17.25 2.91 -8.36
C GLU A 41 -16.40 3.28 -9.58
N GLU A 42 -16.37 4.55 -10.00
CA GLU A 42 -15.45 5.00 -11.07
C GLU A 42 -13.98 4.74 -10.71
N TYR A 43 -13.61 4.92 -9.44
CA TYR A 43 -12.25 4.62 -9.00
C TYR A 43 -11.93 3.13 -9.08
N LYS A 44 -12.87 2.26 -8.67
CA LYS A 44 -12.72 0.80 -8.81
C LYS A 44 -12.62 0.38 -10.27
N GLU A 45 -13.44 0.94 -11.15
CA GLU A 45 -13.38 0.71 -12.59
C GLU A 45 -12.01 1.11 -13.15
N SER A 46 -11.45 2.24 -12.69
CA SER A 46 -10.12 2.68 -13.11
C SER A 46 -8.99 1.68 -12.80
N LEU A 47 -9.17 0.80 -11.81
CA LEU A 47 -8.18 -0.23 -11.48
C LEU A 47 -8.05 -1.30 -12.57
N ASN A 48 -8.99 -1.35 -13.52
CA ASN A 48 -8.99 -2.28 -14.66
C ASN A 48 -8.79 -3.74 -14.24
N ILE A 49 -9.56 -4.18 -13.24
CA ILE A 49 -9.55 -5.57 -12.77
C ILE A 49 -9.95 -6.50 -13.91
N LYS A 50 -9.20 -7.59 -14.12
CA LYS A 50 -9.46 -8.55 -15.20
C LYS A 50 -10.76 -9.30 -14.97
N GLU A 51 -11.39 -9.72 -16.07
CA GLU A 51 -12.56 -10.60 -16.02
C GLU A 51 -12.22 -11.90 -15.27
N GLY A 52 -13.10 -12.31 -14.34
CA GLY A 52 -12.87 -13.48 -13.48
C GLY A 52 -11.92 -13.23 -12.30
N ASN A 53 -11.49 -11.98 -12.07
CA ASN A 53 -10.76 -11.57 -10.87
C ASN A 53 -11.60 -10.65 -9.98
N LYS A 54 -11.23 -10.60 -8.70
CA LYS A 54 -11.74 -9.67 -7.69
C LYS A 54 -10.60 -9.00 -6.95
N LEU A 55 -10.92 -7.88 -6.30
CA LEU A 55 -9.99 -7.14 -5.46
C LEU A 55 -10.13 -7.65 -4.02
N PHE A 56 -9.01 -8.04 -3.42
CA PHE A 56 -8.89 -8.52 -2.05
C PHE A 56 -8.10 -7.52 -1.23
N HIS A 57 -8.31 -7.52 0.09
CA HIS A 57 -7.51 -6.72 1.01
C HIS A 57 -7.19 -7.49 2.28
N CYS A 58 -6.03 -7.21 2.87
CA CYS A 58 -5.57 -7.80 4.13
C CYS A 58 -4.86 -6.72 4.95
N ILE A 59 -5.19 -6.62 6.23
CA ILE A 59 -4.63 -5.64 7.16
C ILE A 59 -3.87 -6.42 8.24
N ILE A 60 -2.56 -6.21 8.31
CA ILE A 60 -1.68 -6.89 9.26
C ILE A 60 -1.19 -5.84 10.25
N TYR A 61 -1.68 -5.92 11.49
CA TYR A 61 -1.25 -5.08 12.60
C TYR A 61 0.00 -5.68 13.25
N LEU A 62 1.02 -4.85 13.44
CA LEU A 62 2.27 -5.16 14.13
C LEU A 62 2.25 -4.50 15.51
N ALA A 63 2.02 -5.30 16.55
CA ALA A 63 2.06 -4.82 17.92
C ALA A 63 3.50 -4.48 18.35
N PRO A 64 3.71 -3.64 19.39
CA PRO A 64 5.07 -3.18 19.78
C PRO A 64 6.10 -4.28 20.10
N GLY A 65 5.65 -5.49 20.41
CA GLY A 65 6.53 -6.64 20.67
C GLY A 65 6.74 -7.57 19.47
N ASP A 66 6.13 -7.26 18.32
CA ASP A 66 6.23 -8.07 17.12
C ASP A 66 7.46 -7.69 16.28
N TYR A 67 7.71 -8.49 15.24
CA TYR A 67 8.74 -8.20 14.25
C TYR A 67 8.28 -7.09 13.31
N HIS A 68 9.03 -5.98 13.27
CA HIS A 68 8.64 -4.75 12.56
C HIS A 68 9.24 -4.59 11.16
N ARG A 69 9.93 -5.61 10.64
CA ARG A 69 10.26 -5.65 9.20
C ARG A 69 9.15 -6.34 8.44
N PHE A 70 8.93 -5.90 7.21
CA PHE A 70 7.93 -6.46 6.34
C PHE A 70 8.55 -6.89 5.02
N HIS A 71 8.00 -7.99 4.54
CA HIS A 71 8.53 -8.72 3.40
C HIS A 71 7.46 -8.87 2.33
N SER A 72 7.90 -9.11 1.11
CA SER A 72 6.97 -9.31 0.00
C SER A 72 6.24 -10.66 0.14
N PRO A 73 4.88 -10.70 0.09
CA PRO A 73 4.15 -11.96 0.17
C PRO A 73 4.14 -12.73 -1.17
N ALA A 74 4.52 -12.09 -2.27
CA ALA A 74 4.49 -12.64 -3.62
C ALA A 74 5.61 -12.03 -4.48
N ASP A 75 5.82 -12.59 -5.67
CA ASP A 75 6.63 -11.94 -6.71
C ASP A 75 5.79 -10.87 -7.41
N TRP A 76 6.32 -9.65 -7.53
CA TRP A 76 5.64 -8.53 -8.16
C TRP A 76 6.61 -7.43 -8.59
N SER A 77 6.11 -6.56 -9.46
CA SER A 77 6.83 -5.43 -10.03
C SER A 77 6.21 -4.14 -9.51
N ALA A 78 6.91 -3.45 -8.60
CA ALA A 78 6.48 -2.16 -8.05
C ALA A 78 6.78 -1.04 -9.05
N ALA A 79 5.75 -0.40 -9.59
CA ALA A 79 5.90 0.64 -10.61
C ALA A 79 5.93 2.06 -10.01
N HIS A 80 5.37 2.24 -8.83
CA HIS A 80 5.09 3.54 -8.27
C HIS A 80 5.14 3.53 -6.76
N ARG A 81 5.72 4.58 -6.18
CA ARG A 81 5.64 4.90 -4.76
C ARG A 81 4.85 6.19 -4.60
N ARG A 82 3.89 6.18 -3.69
CA ARG A 82 3.22 7.37 -3.18
C ARG A 82 3.42 7.50 -1.69
N HIS A 83 3.98 8.61 -1.25
CA HIS A 83 4.05 8.98 0.16
C HIS A 83 2.95 9.98 0.49
N PHE A 84 2.15 9.65 1.48
CA PHE A 84 1.16 10.55 2.06
C PHE A 84 1.67 10.96 3.44
N PRO A 85 2.12 12.20 3.62
CA PRO A 85 2.36 12.73 4.94
C PRO A 85 1.05 12.81 5.71
N GLY A 86 1.13 12.65 7.03
CA GLY A 86 -0.06 12.63 7.86
C GLY A 86 0.25 12.56 9.33
N GLU A 87 -0.80 12.30 10.10
CA GLU A 87 -0.74 12.13 11.54
C GLU A 87 -0.12 10.78 11.92
N LEU A 88 0.10 10.54 13.21
CA LEU A 88 0.59 9.26 13.73
C LEU A 88 -0.35 8.75 14.82
N PHE A 89 -1.64 8.62 14.50
CA PHE A 89 -2.62 8.04 15.43
C PHE A 89 -2.31 6.57 15.70
N SER A 90 -2.71 6.09 16.87
CA SER A 90 -2.48 4.70 17.25
C SER A 90 -3.31 3.76 16.39
N VAL A 91 -2.63 2.84 15.71
CA VAL A 91 -3.26 1.80 14.87
C VAL A 91 -3.68 0.57 15.67
N ASN A 92 -3.66 0.62 17.01
CA ASN A 92 -4.14 -0.48 17.86
C ASN A 92 -5.57 -0.86 17.43
N PRO A 93 -5.91 -2.15 17.25
CA PRO A 93 -7.22 -2.59 16.77
C PRO A 93 -8.41 -1.96 17.51
N GLY A 94 -8.30 -1.76 18.83
CA GLY A 94 -9.33 -1.11 19.63
C GLY A 94 -9.54 0.37 19.29
N ILE A 95 -8.50 1.10 18.86
CA ILE A 95 -8.58 2.52 18.47
C ILE A 95 -8.90 2.65 16.98
N ALA A 96 -8.29 1.82 16.13
CA ALA A 96 -8.51 1.80 14.69
C ALA A 96 -9.97 1.47 14.34
N ALA A 97 -10.65 0.67 15.17
CA ALA A 97 -12.07 0.40 15.00
C ALA A 97 -12.98 1.60 15.34
N TRP A 98 -12.50 2.53 16.15
CA TRP A 98 -13.25 3.72 16.57
C TRP A 98 -13.05 4.92 15.66
N ILE A 99 -11.85 5.09 15.10
CA ILE A 99 -11.52 6.22 14.22
C ILE A 99 -11.78 5.81 12.77
N ARG A 100 -12.89 6.30 12.20
CA ARG A 100 -13.21 6.12 10.78
C ARG A 100 -12.09 6.73 9.91
N GLY A 101 -11.55 5.94 8.99
CA GLY A 101 -10.51 6.41 8.07
C GLY A 101 -9.15 6.62 8.72
N LEU A 102 -8.85 6.01 9.88
CA LEU A 102 -7.56 6.18 10.57
C LEU A 102 -6.36 6.01 9.62
N PHE A 103 -6.38 5.00 8.76
CA PHE A 103 -5.29 4.76 7.82
C PHE A 103 -5.14 5.83 6.73
N ASN A 104 -6.20 6.61 6.46
CA ASN A 104 -6.13 7.75 5.54
C ASN A 104 -5.54 9.00 6.21
N LEU A 105 -5.68 9.11 7.53
CA LEU A 105 -5.15 10.20 8.34
C LEU A 105 -3.68 10.00 8.67
N ASN A 106 -3.27 8.75 8.87
CA ASN A 106 -1.89 8.46 9.22
C ASN A 106 -0.94 8.64 8.03
N GLU A 107 0.29 9.03 8.36
CA GLU A 107 1.40 8.96 7.42
C GLU A 107 1.52 7.53 6.87
N ARG A 108 1.63 7.42 5.54
CA ARG A 108 1.76 6.12 4.87
C ARG A 108 2.55 6.22 3.59
N VAL A 109 3.17 5.10 3.23
CA VAL A 109 3.86 4.91 1.96
C VAL A 109 3.19 3.75 1.23
N VAL A 110 2.65 4.04 0.05
CA VAL A 110 1.92 3.08 -0.79
C VAL A 110 2.79 2.73 -1.98
N LEU A 111 3.15 1.46 -2.09
CA LEU A 111 3.82 0.91 -3.27
C LEU A 111 2.76 0.24 -4.15
N THR A 112 2.67 0.65 -5.40
CA THR A 112 1.69 0.15 -6.37
C THR A 112 2.39 -0.47 -7.58
N GLY A 113 1.85 -1.57 -8.08
CA GLY A 113 2.46 -2.35 -9.14
C GLY A 113 1.58 -3.46 -9.67
N LYS A 114 2.22 -4.50 -10.21
CA LYS A 114 1.57 -5.71 -10.71
C LYS A 114 2.22 -6.97 -10.18
N TRP A 115 1.39 -7.93 -9.80
CA TRP A 115 1.80 -9.31 -9.54
C TRP A 115 1.17 -10.24 -10.60
N LYS A 116 1.38 -11.56 -10.48
CA LYS A 116 0.94 -12.53 -11.52
C LYS A 116 -0.53 -12.41 -11.95
N TYR A 117 -1.43 -11.99 -11.06
CA TYR A 117 -2.86 -11.89 -11.39
C TYR A 117 -3.30 -10.49 -11.84
N GLY A 118 -2.53 -9.43 -11.56
CA GLY A 118 -2.87 -8.08 -11.99
C GLY A 118 -2.44 -7.03 -10.97
N PHE A 119 -3.33 -6.13 -10.59
CA PHE A 119 -3.06 -5.06 -9.62
C PHE A 119 -2.52 -5.60 -8.29
N PHE A 120 -1.47 -4.96 -7.76
CA PHE A 120 -0.93 -5.23 -6.42
C PHE A 120 -0.51 -3.93 -5.75
N SER A 121 -0.87 -3.78 -4.49
CA SER A 121 -0.45 -2.67 -3.64
C SER A 121 -0.07 -3.18 -2.26
N MET A 122 1.08 -2.70 -1.77
CA MET A 122 1.53 -2.87 -0.39
C MET A 122 1.72 -1.49 0.21
N ALA A 123 1.00 -1.19 1.29
CA ALA A 123 1.08 0.07 1.99
C ALA A 123 1.62 -0.13 3.41
N ALA A 124 2.66 0.63 3.74
CA ALA A 124 3.18 0.77 5.09
C ALA A 124 2.51 1.98 5.74
N VAL A 125 1.80 1.78 6.85
CA VAL A 125 1.10 2.83 7.58
C VAL A 125 1.77 3.02 8.94
N GLY A 126 2.26 4.24 9.18
CA GLY A 126 2.91 4.61 10.44
C GLY A 126 1.91 4.71 11.59
N ALA A 127 2.42 4.68 12.82
CA ALA A 127 1.64 4.97 14.02
C ALA A 127 2.47 5.71 15.08
N THR A 128 1.87 5.92 16.24
CA THR A 128 2.39 6.79 17.32
C THR A 128 3.78 6.39 17.82
N ASN A 129 4.52 7.39 18.31
CA ASN A 129 5.81 7.34 19.01
C ASN A 129 7.08 7.31 18.15
N VAL A 130 7.16 6.58 17.03
CA VAL A 130 8.36 6.60 16.15
C VAL A 130 7.99 6.23 14.70
N GLY A 131 7.15 7.05 14.06
CA GLY A 131 6.44 6.74 12.80
C GLY A 131 7.27 6.65 11.51
N SER A 132 8.59 6.55 11.58
CA SER A 132 9.42 6.46 10.36
C SER A 132 9.20 5.12 9.68
N ILE A 133 8.89 5.20 8.38
CA ILE A 133 8.77 4.09 7.45
C ILE A 133 10.04 4.11 6.59
N ASN A 134 10.77 3.00 6.57
CA ASN A 134 11.92 2.81 5.70
C ASN A 134 11.57 1.81 4.60
N ILE A 135 11.81 2.16 3.34
CA ILE A 135 11.69 1.27 2.18
C ILE A 135 13.09 1.07 1.64
N TYR A 136 13.63 -0.15 1.74
CA TYR A 136 15.08 -0.38 1.60
C TYR A 136 15.65 -0.04 0.22
N PHE A 137 14.82 -0.04 -0.82
CA PHE A 137 15.23 0.29 -2.19
C PHE A 137 14.84 1.72 -2.62
N ASP A 138 14.27 2.53 -1.72
CA ASP A 138 13.91 3.93 -1.99
C ASP A 138 14.70 4.87 -1.08
N GLU A 139 15.98 5.10 -1.41
CA GLU A 139 16.90 5.92 -0.62
C GLU A 139 16.46 7.39 -0.48
N ASP A 140 15.63 7.88 -1.41
CA ASP A 140 15.11 9.25 -1.39
C ASP A 140 13.86 9.41 -0.53
N LEU A 141 13.33 8.32 0.03
CA LEU A 141 12.16 8.36 0.90
C LEU A 141 12.55 8.85 2.31
N SER A 142 12.01 10.01 2.68
CA SER A 142 12.06 10.54 4.04
C SER A 142 10.63 10.59 4.60
N THR A 143 10.46 10.09 5.83
CA THR A 143 9.17 10.03 6.53
C THR A 143 9.32 10.56 7.95
N ASN A 144 8.19 10.89 8.59
CA ASN A 144 8.15 11.46 9.94
C ASN A 144 8.97 12.78 10.04
N GLU A 145 8.88 13.60 8.99
CA GLU A 145 9.49 14.92 8.94
C GLU A 145 8.78 15.91 9.88
N ARG A 146 9.49 16.96 10.33
CA ARG A 146 8.85 18.00 11.16
C ARG A 146 8.32 19.10 10.27
N GLY A 147 7.00 19.29 10.22
CA GLY A 147 6.40 20.38 9.46
C GLY A 147 4.87 20.37 9.48
N ALA A 148 4.27 21.42 8.92
CA ALA A 148 2.84 21.44 8.64
C ALA A 148 2.58 20.60 7.38
N TYR A 149 1.82 19.52 7.51
CA TYR A 149 1.39 18.71 6.39
C TYR A 149 0.04 19.20 5.90
N PRO A 150 -0.05 19.81 4.70
CA PRO A 150 -1.35 20.18 4.16
C PRO A 150 -2.13 18.89 3.88
N HIS A 151 -3.34 18.77 4.44
CA HIS A 151 -4.20 17.63 4.18
C HIS A 151 -4.41 17.44 2.67
N GLY A 152 -4.27 16.19 2.20
CA GLY A 152 -4.47 15.84 0.78
C GLY A 152 -3.26 16.02 -0.12
N VAL A 153 -2.08 16.30 0.45
CA VAL A 153 -0.80 16.28 -0.27
C VAL A 153 -0.23 14.87 -0.31
N TYR A 154 0.43 14.55 -1.42
CA TYR A 154 1.20 13.33 -1.58
C TYR A 154 2.42 13.59 -2.47
N TYR A 155 3.42 12.74 -2.33
CA TYR A 155 4.66 12.77 -3.11
C TYR A 155 4.80 11.47 -3.89
N ASP A 156 4.84 11.59 -5.20
CA ASP A 156 4.97 10.47 -6.12
C ASP A 156 6.42 10.29 -6.56
N LYS A 157 6.81 9.03 -6.69
CA LYS A 157 8.06 8.63 -7.34
C LYS A 157 7.77 7.46 -8.27
N SER A 158 8.22 7.57 -9.51
CA SER A 158 8.19 6.42 -10.41
C SER A 158 9.31 5.45 -10.05
N LEU A 159 8.96 4.18 -9.85
CA LEU A 159 9.90 3.08 -9.67
C LEU A 159 10.15 2.33 -10.97
N ARG A 160 9.66 2.87 -12.11
CA ARG A 160 9.85 2.29 -13.43
C ARG A 160 11.21 2.70 -13.97
N VAL A 161 12.09 1.72 -14.14
CA VAL A 161 13.46 1.93 -14.65
C VAL A 161 13.56 1.32 -16.04
N ALA A 162 14.33 1.96 -16.92
CA ALA A 162 14.66 1.35 -18.22
C ALA A 162 15.53 0.12 -17.97
N ASP A 163 15.13 -1.01 -18.54
CA ASP A 163 15.93 -2.22 -18.52
C ASP A 163 17.02 -2.11 -19.59
N PRO A 164 18.32 -2.05 -19.22
CA PRO A 164 19.41 -1.86 -20.18
C PRO A 164 19.51 -2.97 -21.24
N GLU A 165 18.98 -4.16 -20.93
CA GLU A 165 19.01 -5.32 -21.83
C GLU A 165 17.75 -5.39 -22.72
N ASP A 166 16.72 -4.58 -22.42
CA ASP A 166 15.46 -4.58 -23.15
C ASP A 166 15.47 -3.58 -24.31
N LYS A 167 15.44 -4.12 -25.53
CA LYS A 167 15.42 -3.33 -26.78
C LYS A 167 14.10 -2.60 -27.02
N SER A 168 13.04 -2.92 -26.25
CA SER A 168 11.71 -2.30 -26.41
C SER A 168 11.63 -0.87 -25.85
N SER A 169 12.66 -0.40 -25.12
CA SER A 169 12.63 0.86 -24.35
C SER A 169 11.51 0.92 -23.29
N GLU A 170 10.87 -0.21 -22.98
CA GLU A 170 9.82 -0.27 -21.97
C GLU A 170 10.41 -0.17 -20.56
N LYS A 171 9.96 0.80 -19.77
CA LYS A 171 10.37 0.94 -18.38
C LYS A 171 9.61 -0.08 -17.52
N LYS A 172 10.34 -0.92 -16.78
CA LYS A 172 9.78 -1.94 -15.90
C LYS A 172 9.82 -1.46 -14.46
N GLY A 173 8.81 -1.81 -13.67
CA GLY A 173 8.83 -1.57 -12.23
C GLY A 173 9.97 -2.30 -11.52
N PHE A 174 10.29 -1.86 -10.30
CA PHE A 174 11.26 -2.51 -9.43
C PHE A 174 10.79 -3.92 -9.07
N GLN A 175 11.61 -4.94 -9.37
CA GLN A 175 11.25 -6.34 -9.14
C GLN A 175 11.44 -6.71 -7.68
N ILE A 176 10.39 -7.23 -7.05
CA ILE A 176 10.38 -7.65 -5.65
C ILE A 176 10.02 -9.13 -5.60
N ALA A 177 10.95 -9.94 -5.10
CA ALA A 177 10.79 -11.38 -5.00
C ALA A 177 10.00 -11.76 -3.75
N LYS A 178 9.25 -12.86 -3.80
CA LYS A 178 8.55 -13.40 -2.64
C LYS A 178 9.54 -13.67 -1.49
N GLY A 179 9.18 -13.18 -0.31
CA GLY A 179 9.97 -13.33 0.91
C GLY A 179 11.11 -12.32 1.05
N SER A 180 11.41 -11.52 0.03
CA SER A 180 12.43 -10.48 0.14
C SER A 180 12.02 -9.40 1.13
N ASP A 181 13.02 -8.86 1.83
CA ASP A 181 12.88 -7.64 2.63
C ASP A 181 12.39 -6.47 1.76
N VAL A 182 11.34 -5.78 2.19
CA VAL A 182 10.80 -4.58 1.51
C VAL A 182 11.13 -3.34 2.33
N GLY A 183 10.97 -3.43 3.64
CA GLY A 183 11.18 -2.30 4.53
C GLY A 183 10.94 -2.63 5.99
N GLU A 184 11.00 -1.61 6.82
CA GLU A 184 10.79 -1.72 8.25
C GLU A 184 10.12 -0.49 8.85
N PHE A 185 9.56 -0.69 10.04
CA PHE A 185 9.08 0.37 10.91
C PHE A 185 9.96 0.47 12.14
N ASN A 186 10.09 1.68 12.67
CA ASN A 186 10.81 1.88 13.93
C ASN A 186 9.98 1.48 15.17
N LEU A 187 8.64 1.62 15.15
CA LEU A 187 7.74 1.10 16.19
C LEU A 187 6.26 1.12 15.75
N GLY A 188 5.47 0.11 16.14
CA GLY A 188 3.99 0.08 16.10
C GLY A 188 3.36 0.47 14.76
N SER A 189 2.90 -0.50 13.97
CA SER A 189 2.56 -0.20 12.58
C SER A 189 1.56 -1.17 11.95
N THR A 190 1.13 -0.84 10.73
CA THR A 190 0.19 -1.67 9.97
C THR A 190 0.66 -1.82 8.54
N ILE A 191 0.62 -3.05 8.02
CA ILE A 191 0.74 -3.33 6.60
C ILE A 191 -0.66 -3.55 6.03
N VAL A 192 -0.97 -2.84 4.95
CA VAL A 192 -2.21 -3.02 4.19
C VAL A 192 -1.85 -3.56 2.81
N LEU A 193 -2.34 -4.75 2.51
CA LEU A 193 -2.27 -5.36 1.19
C LEU A 193 -3.59 -5.14 0.47
N ILE A 194 -3.53 -4.71 -0.79
CA ILE A 194 -4.69 -4.61 -1.67
C ILE A 194 -4.27 -5.22 -3.01
N PHE A 195 -4.90 -6.29 -3.45
CA PHE A 195 -4.44 -7.05 -4.60
C PHE A 195 -5.57 -7.70 -5.37
N GLU A 196 -5.39 -7.79 -6.68
CA GLU A 196 -6.30 -8.47 -7.60
C GLU A 196 -5.98 -9.96 -7.66
N ALA A 197 -6.95 -10.85 -7.46
CA ALA A 197 -6.76 -12.31 -7.61
C ALA A 197 -8.00 -12.95 -8.27
N PRO A 198 -7.90 -14.20 -8.75
CA PRO A 198 -9.05 -14.99 -9.20
C PRO A 198 -10.17 -15.05 -8.14
N GLU A 199 -11.43 -15.16 -8.58
CA GLU A 199 -12.59 -15.17 -7.67
C GLU A 199 -12.58 -16.31 -6.65
N ASP A 200 -11.89 -17.41 -6.94
CA ASP A 200 -11.71 -18.59 -6.09
C ASP A 200 -10.53 -18.45 -5.10
N PHE A 201 -9.84 -17.31 -5.08
CA PHE A 201 -8.86 -17.02 -4.04
C PHE A 201 -9.51 -16.99 -2.66
N HIS A 202 -8.91 -17.70 -1.72
CA HIS A 202 -9.33 -17.75 -0.33
C HIS A 202 -8.14 -17.53 0.61
N PHE A 203 -8.39 -16.86 1.73
CA PHE A 203 -7.43 -16.75 2.82
C PHE A 203 -7.38 -18.05 3.62
N ASN A 204 -6.20 -18.40 4.11
CA ASN A 204 -5.97 -19.56 4.98
C ASN A 204 -6.10 -19.22 6.47
N MET A 205 -6.62 -18.03 6.78
CA MET A 205 -6.67 -17.44 8.11
C MET A 205 -7.93 -16.61 8.27
N GLU A 206 -8.35 -16.49 9.52
CA GLU A 206 -9.50 -15.70 9.91
C GLU A 206 -9.06 -14.36 10.54
N GLN A 207 -10.01 -13.45 10.66
CA GLN A 207 -9.76 -12.18 11.31
C GLN A 207 -9.36 -12.38 12.78
N GLY A 208 -8.24 -11.80 13.18
CA GLY A 208 -7.73 -11.88 14.55
C GLY A 208 -6.67 -12.95 14.74
N ASP A 209 -6.43 -13.80 13.73
CA ASP A 209 -5.34 -14.77 13.76
C ASP A 209 -3.98 -14.09 13.78
N LYS A 210 -3.03 -14.71 14.49
CA LYS A 210 -1.63 -14.29 14.44
C LYS A 210 -0.97 -14.85 13.19
N VAL A 211 -0.46 -13.95 12.36
CA VAL A 211 0.33 -14.29 11.16
C VAL A 211 1.80 -14.41 11.53
N ARG A 212 2.49 -15.42 10.96
CA ARG A 212 3.94 -15.59 11.09
C ARG A 212 4.67 -15.34 9.77
N PHE A 213 5.90 -14.86 9.85
CA PHE A 213 6.77 -14.79 8.67
C PHE A 213 6.92 -16.18 8.01
N GLY A 214 6.77 -16.23 6.69
CA GLY A 214 6.79 -17.48 5.91
C GLY A 214 5.46 -18.24 5.87
N GLU A 215 4.48 -17.85 6.68
CA GLU A 215 3.14 -18.45 6.64
C GLU A 215 2.39 -18.04 5.38
N ARG A 216 1.64 -18.97 4.80
CA ARG A 216 0.84 -18.70 3.60
C ARG A 216 -0.43 -17.94 4.00
N LEU A 217 -0.59 -16.73 3.45
CA LEU A 217 -1.79 -15.91 3.67
C LEU A 217 -3.05 -16.48 3.00
N GLY A 218 -2.90 -17.02 1.79
CA GLY A 218 -4.00 -17.58 1.02
C GLY A 218 -3.54 -18.26 -0.26
N SER A 219 -4.49 -18.81 -0.99
CA SER A 219 -4.28 -19.48 -2.28
C SER A 219 -5.50 -19.33 -3.17
N VAL A 220 -5.25 -19.53 -4.46
CA VAL A 220 -6.27 -19.95 -5.43
C VAL A 220 -6.43 -21.46 -5.28
#